data_AF-A0A7Y5V0J6-F1
#
_entry.id   AF-A0A7Y5V0J6-F1
#
_cell.length_a   1.000
_cell.length_b   1.000
_cell.length_c   1.000
_cell.angle_alpha   90.00
_cell.angle_beta   90.00
_cell.angle_gamma   90.00
#
_symmetry.space_group_name_H-M   'P 1'
#
loop_
_entity.id
_entity.type
_entity.pdbx_description
1 polymer ?
#
loop_
_entity_poly.entity_id
_entity_poly.type
_entity_poly.pdbx_seq_one_letter_code
_entity_poly.pdbx_strand_id
1 'polypeptide(L)'
;MDTGIFSLLAVFITVMLFMFQRTEKKRRRLALLLMLVFAELIRRYTWYRGVHVEAWAALATAAVLNSLFWLFIGRYNPVASSDEIKVMGLDD
;
A
#
# COMPACT_ATOMS: atom_id res chain seq x y z
N MET A 1 -7.96 22.43 -7.93
CA MET A 1 -7.70 21.21 -7.14
C MET A 1 -8.76 21.11 -6.08
N ASP A 2 -9.54 20.03 -6.10
CA ASP A 2 -10.46 19.73 -5.00
C ASP A 2 -9.65 19.08 -3.86
N THR A 3 -9.42 19.84 -2.79
CA THR A 3 -8.62 19.41 -1.64
C THR A 3 -9.25 18.18 -0.94
N GLY A 4 -10.57 18.05 -0.97
CA GLY A 4 -11.28 16.91 -0.40
C GLY A 4 -11.00 15.62 -1.17
N ILE A 5 -11.13 15.66 -2.49
CA ILE A 5 -10.84 14.49 -3.35
C ILE A 5 -9.35 14.13 -3.30
N PHE A 6 -8.47 15.14 -3.35
CA PHE A 6 -7.03 14.93 -3.25
C PHE A 6 -6.64 14.22 -1.95
N SER A 7 -7.09 14.72 -0.81
CA SER A 7 -6.76 14.13 0.51
C SER A 7 -7.30 12.71 0.64
N LEU A 8 -8.53 12.45 0.18
CA LEU A 8 -9.12 11.11 0.18
C LEU A 8 -8.28 10.13 -0.64
N LEU A 9 -7.92 10.49 -1.88
CA LEU A 9 -7.09 9.66 -2.75
C LEU A 9 -5.69 9.45 -2.14
N ALA A 10 -5.08 10.51 -1.60
CA ALA A 10 -3.74 10.44 -1.02
C ALA A 10 -3.70 9.49 0.18
N VAL A 11 -4.66 9.61 1.11
CA VAL A 11 -4.76 8.71 2.27
C VAL A 11 -5.00 7.27 1.81
N PHE A 12 -5.94 7.06 0.89
CA PHE A 12 -6.29 5.72 0.40
C PHE A 12 -5.09 5.03 -0.28
N ILE A 13 -4.42 5.73 -1.19
CA ILE A 13 -3.22 5.21 -1.88
C ILE A 13 -2.08 4.98 -0.88
N THR A 14 -1.89 5.88 0.09
CA THR A 14 -0.85 5.74 1.12
C THR A 14 -1.05 4.46 1.93
N VAL A 15 -2.27 4.22 2.41
CA VAL A 15 -2.61 3.01 3.18
C VAL A 15 -2.41 1.75 2.34
N MET A 16 -2.85 1.75 1.08
CA MET A 16 -2.65 0.62 0.18
C MET A 16 -1.17 0.28 -0.01
N LEU A 17 -0.34 1.28 -0.31
CA LEU A 17 1.10 1.09 -0.49
C LEU A 17 1.75 0.58 0.81
N PHE A 18 1.29 1.08 1.96
CA PHE A 18 1.80 0.65 3.26
C PHE A 18 1.49 -0.83 3.54
N MET A 19 0.26 -1.26 3.24
CA MET A 19 -0.14 -2.67 3.36
C MET A 19 0.71 -3.55 2.45
N PHE A 20 1.01 -3.10 1.24
CA PHE A 20 1.87 -3.85 0.32
C PHE A 20 3.31 -3.95 0.79
N GLN A 21 3.90 -2.85 1.30
CA GLN A 21 5.24 -2.86 1.90
C GLN A 21 5.33 -3.85 3.08
N ARG A 22 4.23 -4.02 3.82
CA ARG A 22 4.14 -4.92 4.98
C ARG A 22 3.68 -6.35 4.64
N THR A 23 3.54 -6.68 3.36
CA THR A 23 3.17 -8.04 2.96
C THR A 23 4.41 -8.94 2.83
N GLU A 24 4.31 -10.13 3.43
CA GLU A 24 5.33 -11.19 3.32
C GLU A 24 5.62 -11.58 1.86
N LYS A 25 6.87 -11.90 1.53
CA LYS A 25 7.29 -12.25 0.15
C LYS A 25 6.45 -13.38 -0.46
N LYS A 26 6.07 -14.39 0.32
CA LYS A 26 5.25 -15.54 -0.11
C LYS A 26 3.84 -15.12 -0.55
N ARG A 27 3.25 -14.13 0.13
CA ARG A 27 1.90 -13.61 -0.13
C ARG A 27 1.89 -12.36 -1.02
N ARG A 28 3.07 -11.81 -1.34
CA ARG A 28 3.21 -10.57 -2.12
C ARG A 28 2.57 -10.62 -3.50
N ARG A 29 2.52 -11.79 -4.16
CA ARG A 29 1.80 -11.94 -5.44
C ARG A 29 0.29 -11.74 -5.29
N LEU A 30 -0.30 -12.29 -4.23
CA LEU A 30 -1.72 -12.13 -3.93
C LEU A 30 -2.04 -10.68 -3.54
N ALA A 31 -1.19 -10.05 -2.73
CA ALA A 31 -1.33 -8.63 -2.42
C ALA A 31 -1.19 -7.74 -3.67
N LEU A 32 -0.30 -8.10 -4.61
CA LEU A 32 -0.18 -7.39 -5.89
C LEU A 32 -1.46 -7.51 -6.72
N LEU A 33 -2.06 -8.71 -6.80
CA LEU A 33 -3.34 -8.89 -7.49
C LEU A 33 -4.45 -8.04 -6.86
N LEU A 34 -4.56 -8.03 -5.52
CA LEU A 34 -5.52 -7.19 -4.81
C LEU A 34 -5.26 -5.69 -5.08
N MET A 35 -4.00 -5.26 -5.05
CA MET A 35 -3.65 -3.87 -5.38
C MET A 35 -4.04 -3.50 -6.80
N LEU A 36 -3.90 -4.39 -7.78
CA LEU A 36 -4.32 -4.12 -9.16
C LEU A 36 -5.83 -3.90 -9.26
N VAL A 37 -6.63 -4.67 -8.51
CA VAL A 37 -8.09 -4.46 -8.45
C VAL A 37 -8.41 -3.06 -7.93
N PHE A 38 -7.80 -2.65 -6.81
CA PHE A 38 -8.01 -1.32 -6.26
C PHE A 38 -7.46 -0.20 -7.16
N ALA A 39 -6.31 -0.41 -7.82
CA ALA A 39 -5.75 0.55 -8.76
C ALA A 39 -6.69 0.77 -9.96
N GLU A 40 -7.33 -0.29 -10.46
CA GLU A 40 -8.33 -0.19 -11.53
C GLU A 40 -9.60 0.55 -11.06
N LEU A 41 -10.04 0.33 -9.80
CA LEU A 41 -11.15 1.10 -9.22
C LEU A 41 -10.83 2.59 -9.12
N ILE A 42 -9.62 2.94 -8.64
CA ILE A 42 -9.16 4.34 -8.58
C ILE A 42 -9.09 4.92 -9.99
N ARG A 43 -8.53 4.18 -10.96
CA ARG A 43 -8.44 4.63 -12.36
C ARG A 43 -9.81 4.93 -12.94
N ARG A 44 -10.79 4.05 -12.73
CA ARG A 44 -12.18 4.23 -13.18
C ARG A 44 -12.84 5.43 -12.50
N TYR A 45 -12.67 5.57 -11.19
CA TYR A 45 -13.20 6.72 -10.44
C TYR A 45 -12.62 8.04 -10.94
N THR A 46 -11.30 8.11 -11.12
CA THR A 46 -10.60 9.30 -11.61
C THR A 46 -11.06 9.68 -13.01
N TRP A 47 -11.27 8.71 -13.91
CA TRP A 47 -11.76 8.96 -15.26
C TRP A 47 -13.20 9.46 -15.27
N TYR A 48 -14.06 8.87 -14.44
CA TYR A 48 -15.46 9.28 -14.33
C TYR A 48 -15.60 10.71 -13.77
N ARG A 49 -14.73 11.11 -12.84
CA ARG A 49 -14.75 12.43 -12.19
C ARG A 49 -13.86 13.47 -12.88
N GLY A 50 -13.01 13.08 -13.82
CA GLY A 50 -12.08 13.96 -14.54
C GLY A 50 -10.93 14.53 -13.68
N VAL A 51 -10.67 13.97 -12.49
CA VAL A 51 -9.73 14.49 -11.47
C VAL A 51 -8.31 13.93 -11.63
N HIS A 52 -7.78 13.94 -12.87
CA HIS A 52 -6.52 13.28 -13.20
C HIS A 52 -5.32 13.90 -12.48
N VAL A 53 -5.28 15.23 -12.36
CA VAL A 53 -4.16 15.94 -11.73
C VAL A 53 -4.10 15.63 -10.24
N GLU A 54 -5.24 15.62 -9.56
CA GLU A 54 -5.36 15.27 -8.15
C GLU A 54 -4.92 13.82 -7.90
N ALA A 55 -5.30 12.88 -8.77
CA ALA A 55 -4.91 11.49 -8.65
C ALA A 55 -3.39 11.29 -8.82
N TRP A 56 -2.76 11.97 -9.78
CA TRP A 56 -1.32 11.93 -9.96
C TRP A 56 -0.56 12.58 -8.80
N ALA A 57 -1.04 13.73 -8.33
CA ALA A 57 -0.48 14.40 -7.16
C ALA A 57 -0.60 13.51 -5.90
N ALA A 58 -1.77 12.90 -5.68
CA ALA A 58 -2.01 12.00 -4.56
C ALA A 58 -1.10 10.76 -4.61
N LEU A 59 -0.90 10.17 -5.80
CA LEU A 59 0.02 9.05 -5.99
C LEU A 59 1.47 9.44 -5.68
N ALA A 60 1.92 10.60 -6.18
CA ALA A 60 3.26 11.11 -5.90
C ALA A 60 3.47 11.36 -4.39
N THR A 61 2.51 12.02 -3.74
CA THR A 61 2.53 12.25 -2.29
C THR A 61 2.56 10.93 -1.52
N ALA A 62 1.70 9.97 -1.87
CA ALA A 62 1.64 8.67 -1.21
C ALA A 62 2.96 7.87 -1.37
N ALA A 63 3.59 7.94 -2.55
CA ALA A 63 4.87 7.31 -2.82
C ALA A 63 6.01 7.94 -1.99
N VAL A 64 6.05 9.27 -1.87
CA VAL A 64 7.02 9.97 -1.02
C VAL A 64 6.82 9.58 0.45
N LEU A 65 5.59 9.64 0.96
CA LEU A 65 5.29 9.27 2.34
C LEU A 65 5.67 7.82 2.66
N ASN A 66 5.35 6.89 1.76
CA ASN A 66 5.74 5.49 1.90
C ASN A 66 7.25 5.26 1.81
N SER A 67 7.95 6.04 0.99
CA SER A 67 9.42 5.96 0.88
C SER A 67 10.09 6.49 2.14
N LEU A 68 9.61 7.63 2.67
CA LEU A 68 10.09 8.18 3.94
C LEU A 68 9.81 7.20 5.09
N PHE A 69 8.61 6.63 5.15
CA PHE A 69 8.27 5.61 6.14
C PHE A 69 9.22 4.41 6.05
N TRP A 70 9.46 3.90 4.85
CA TRP A 70 10.37 2.78 4.65
C TRP A 70 11.81 3.13 5.10
N LEU A 71 12.29 4.31 4.72
CA LEU A 71 13.65 4.78 5.04
C LEU A 71 13.87 4.93 6.55
N PHE A 72 12.91 5.54 7.26
CA PHE A 72 13.05 5.85 8.68
C PHE A 72 12.64 4.71 9.61
N ILE A 73 11.57 3.98 9.28
CA ILE A 73 10.96 2.97 10.18
C ILE A 73 11.03 1.57 9.56
N GLY A 74 10.71 1.44 8.27
CA GLY A 74 10.64 0.14 7.58
C GLY A 74 11.94 -0.66 7.63
N ARG A 75 13.10 0.00 7.55
CA ARG A 75 14.41 -0.69 7.60
C ARG A 75 14.69 -1.42 8.91
N TYR A 76 14.13 -0.94 10.03
CA TYR A 76 14.40 -1.47 11.37
C TYR A 76 13.38 -2.51 11.83
N ASN A 77 12.24 -2.61 11.13
CA ASN A 77 11.16 -3.52 11.49
C ASN A 77 10.79 -4.37 10.27
N PRO A 78 11.58 -5.43 9.96
CA PRO A 78 11.28 -6.34 8.87
C PRO A 78 9.97 -7.10 9.12
N VAL A 79 9.29 -7.50 8.05
CA VAL A 79 8.08 -8.33 8.15
C VAL A 79 8.49 -9.71 8.65
N ALA A 80 7.87 -10.17 9.75
CA ALA A 80 8.11 -11.49 10.31
C ALA A 80 7.80 -12.58 9.27
N SER A 81 8.65 -13.62 9.24
CA SER A 81 8.41 -14.78 8.39
C SER A 81 7.39 -15.70 9.06
N SER A 82 6.45 -16.23 8.28
CA SER A 82 5.53 -17.25 8.76
C SER A 82 6.21 -18.60 9.02
N ASP A 83 7.43 -18.81 8.50
CA ASP A 83 8.19 -20.04 8.67
C ASP A 83 8.87 -20.16 10.06
N GLU A 84 8.95 -19.06 10.82
CA GLU A 84 9.61 -19.02 12.15
C GLU A 84 8.62 -19.22 13.31
N ILE A 85 7.35 -19.53 13.00
CA ILE A 85 6.31 -19.80 14.00
C ILE A 85 6.59 -21.16 14.63
N LYS A 86 7.25 -21.15 15.78
CA LYS A 86 7.46 -22.34 16.61
C LYS A 86 6.17 -22.64 17.37
N VAL A 87 5.48 -23.73 16.98
CA VAL A 87 4.33 -24.24 17.73
C VAL A 87 4.86 -24.83 19.04
N MET A 88 4.53 -24.22 20.18
CA MET A 88 4.86 -24.81 21.48
C MET A 88 4.00 -26.06 21.68
N GLY A 89 4.64 -27.23 21.75
CA GLY A 89 3.98 -28.52 22.00
C GLY A 89 4.05 -29.56 20.88
N LEU A 90 4.83 -29.34 19.82
CA LEU A 90 5.26 -30.44 18.95
C LEU A 90 6.57 -31.02 19.53
N ASP A 91 6.44 -31.88 20.54
CA ASP A 91 7.50 -32.84 20.85
C ASP A 91 7.45 -33.89 19.73
N ASP A 92 8.53 -33.96 18.94
CA ASP A 92 8.87 -34.88 17.82
C ASP A 92 7.72 -35.58 17.05
#